data_AF-A0A843K6E7-F1
#
_entry.id   AF-A0A843K6E7-F1
#
_cell.length_a   1.000
_cell.length_b   1.000
_cell.length_c   1.000
_cell.angle_alpha   90.00
_cell.angle_beta   90.00
_cell.angle_gamma   90.00
#
_symmetry.space_group_name_H-M   'P 1'
#
loop_
_entity.id
_entity.type
_entity.pdbx_description
1 polymer ?
#
loop_
_entity_poly.entity_id
_entity_poly.type
_entity_poly.pdbx_seq_one_letter_code
_entity_poly.pdbx_strand_id
1 'polypeptide(L)'
;MKSPHKCPIQRISELESIVGRLSPVQKMLLGTDGSVTSLLEILTGSPIEIETLAQEIIPADQAVAKELNLNPGEDVNYRVVKLKKAGTGETLIYAVSHTPLKRLEDSFRDDLTRADIPIGVILKKHKIESRREINSAGFLQADRKLGQIFNIFPKELVLQRNYKIIRQGEPLIAIEETFPYNSFQDANRVVIETPARIHLTLTDLTGTSGRVDGGAGITLDEPGILLEAERSNELLVTGENADRAKAAAQAVMERFGLGGARLTLRENYKMHVGLGRGTQLGIAAGKAICELYHKEVGVREIARTINRGGTSGIGTAAFDMGGFIIDGGHTFGPGREKTDFRPSSVSSGIRPARATARHDFPQDWNILLAIPEVPRGAHGQQEADIFKKYCPLPPAEVHELCYQILVRILPSVVEEDLDEFGAAINRIQEIGFKRIEIMLQHPLVRSLMEEMRAAGSACAGLSSFGPTVYAITDTQTRDIESAAHDVMRSVGGEVMITRARNEGARIRALQ
;
A
#
# COMPACT_ATOMS: atom_id res chain seq x y z
N MET A 1 -15.37 -15.31 34.72
CA MET A 1 -16.37 -15.98 33.86
C MET A 1 -15.67 -16.38 32.57
N LYS A 2 -15.53 -17.68 32.27
CA LYS A 2 -14.97 -18.14 30.99
C LYS A 2 -15.92 -17.69 29.89
N SER A 3 -15.45 -16.93 28.90
CA SER A 3 -16.20 -16.69 27.67
C SER A 3 -16.64 -18.05 27.12
N PRO A 4 -17.92 -18.26 26.75
CA PRO A 4 -18.35 -19.53 26.20
C PRO A 4 -17.45 -19.86 25.00
N HIS A 5 -16.93 -21.10 24.94
CA HIS A 5 -16.18 -21.59 23.79
C HIS A 5 -17.11 -21.49 22.57
N LYS A 6 -16.95 -20.44 21.76
CA LYS A 6 -17.70 -20.28 20.51
C LYS A 6 -17.47 -21.51 19.64
N CYS A 7 -18.54 -22.07 19.08
CA CYS A 7 -18.48 -23.18 18.14
C CYS A 7 -17.57 -22.81 16.95
N PRO A 8 -16.78 -23.73 16.38
CA PRO A 8 -15.91 -23.44 15.23
C PRO A 8 -16.61 -22.72 14.08
N ILE A 9 -17.88 -23.07 13.80
CA ILE A 9 -18.70 -22.43 12.76
C ILE A 9 -18.90 -20.94 13.06
N GLN A 10 -19.25 -20.57 14.30
CA GLN A 10 -19.46 -19.18 14.69
C GLN A 10 -18.18 -18.35 14.53
N ARG A 11 -17.02 -18.92 14.90
CA ARG A 11 -15.72 -18.26 14.75
C ARG A 11 -15.38 -17.99 13.30
N ILE A 12 -15.59 -18.97 12.42
CA ILE A 12 -15.34 -18.81 10.99
C ILE A 12 -16.31 -17.80 10.38
N SER A 13 -17.59 -17.83 10.74
CA SER A 13 -18.57 -16.85 10.26
C SER A 13 -18.27 -15.42 10.73
N GLU A 14 -17.77 -15.25 11.96
CA GLU A 14 -17.26 -13.96 12.45
C GLU A 14 -16.01 -13.51 11.68
N LEU A 15 -15.12 -14.43 11.36
CA LEU A 15 -13.94 -14.12 10.55
C LEU A 15 -14.37 -13.66 9.15
N GLU A 16 -15.30 -14.37 8.51
CA GLU A 16 -15.82 -14.04 7.17
C GLU A 16 -16.53 -12.68 7.11
N SER A 17 -17.20 -12.26 8.18
CA SER A 17 -17.85 -10.94 8.22
C SER A 17 -16.85 -9.78 8.24
N ILE A 18 -15.60 -10.06 8.62
CA ILE A 18 -14.53 -9.06 8.71
C ILE A 18 -13.60 -9.13 7.49
N VAL A 19 -13.08 -10.33 7.18
CA VAL A 19 -12.07 -10.50 6.12
C VAL A 19 -12.69 -10.72 4.73
N GLY A 20 -13.99 -11.02 4.67
CA GLY A 20 -14.67 -11.47 3.46
C GLY A 20 -14.74 -12.99 3.36
N ARG A 21 -15.27 -13.50 2.25
CA ARG A 21 -15.47 -14.94 2.02
C ARG A 21 -14.16 -15.71 2.23
N LEU A 22 -14.25 -16.83 2.94
CA LEU A 22 -13.18 -17.81 3.02
C LEU A 22 -13.52 -19.02 2.13
N SER A 23 -12.52 -19.55 1.43
CA SER A 23 -12.73 -20.77 0.65
C SER A 23 -12.92 -21.99 1.57
N PRO A 24 -13.54 -23.09 1.10
CA PRO A 24 -13.62 -24.32 1.87
C PRO A 24 -12.24 -24.83 2.36
N VAL A 25 -11.20 -24.67 1.54
CA VAL A 25 -9.83 -25.06 1.87
C VAL A 25 -9.28 -24.21 3.01
N GLN A 26 -9.50 -22.90 2.97
CA GLN A 26 -9.07 -22.00 4.06
C GLN A 26 -9.79 -22.32 5.37
N LYS A 27 -11.11 -22.58 5.31
CA LYS A 27 -11.89 -23.00 6.48
C LYS A 27 -11.36 -24.31 7.07
N MET A 28 -11.00 -25.27 6.21
CA MET A 28 -10.37 -26.51 6.62
C MET A 28 -9.01 -26.27 7.26
N LEU A 29 -8.14 -25.46 6.66
CA LEU A 29 -6.82 -25.15 7.22
C LEU A 29 -6.94 -24.45 8.59
N LEU A 30 -7.88 -23.51 8.76
CA LEU A 30 -8.11 -22.84 10.04
C LEU A 30 -8.68 -23.76 11.12
N GLY A 31 -9.44 -24.80 10.74
CA GLY A 31 -10.17 -25.66 11.66
C GLY A 31 -9.63 -27.08 11.85
N THR A 32 -8.69 -27.54 11.03
CA THR A 32 -8.25 -28.95 11.03
C THR A 32 -7.35 -29.28 12.22
N ASP A 33 -7.63 -30.42 12.85
CA ASP A 33 -6.82 -31.08 13.87
C ASP A 33 -5.83 -32.12 13.28
N GLY A 34 -5.77 -32.23 11.94
CA GLY A 34 -4.86 -33.09 11.19
C GLY A 34 -3.49 -32.46 10.91
N SER A 35 -2.62 -33.23 10.23
CA SER A 35 -1.33 -32.72 9.74
C SER A 35 -1.54 -31.83 8.52
N VAL A 36 -1.24 -30.54 8.64
CA VAL A 36 -1.38 -29.60 7.52
C VAL A 36 -0.38 -29.88 6.41
N THR A 37 0.83 -30.38 6.71
CA THR A 37 1.80 -30.74 5.68
C THR A 37 1.22 -31.71 4.65
N SER A 38 0.56 -32.78 5.09
CA SER A 38 -0.04 -33.77 4.19
C SER A 38 -1.24 -33.21 3.41
N LEU A 39 -2.01 -32.31 4.03
CA LEU A 39 -3.08 -31.62 3.31
C LEU A 39 -2.52 -30.71 2.21
N LEU A 40 -1.45 -29.96 2.49
CA LEU A 40 -0.79 -29.11 1.51
C LEU A 40 -0.19 -29.92 0.36
N GLU A 41 0.40 -31.09 0.62
CA GLU A 41 0.90 -32.00 -0.42
C GLU A 41 -0.22 -32.41 -1.39
N ILE A 42 -1.37 -32.79 -0.83
CA ILE A 42 -2.55 -33.18 -1.62
C ILE A 42 -3.11 -31.97 -2.40
N LEU A 43 -3.24 -30.81 -1.75
CA LEU A 43 -3.82 -29.60 -2.34
C LEU A 43 -2.96 -29.03 -3.46
N THR A 44 -1.64 -29.05 -3.30
CA THR A 44 -0.70 -28.45 -4.26
C THR A 44 -0.20 -29.43 -5.31
N GLY A 45 -0.43 -30.74 -5.11
CA GLY A 45 0.10 -31.80 -5.94
C GLY A 45 1.63 -31.84 -5.95
N SER A 46 2.27 -31.38 -4.88
CA SER A 46 3.74 -31.26 -4.79
C SER A 46 4.21 -31.59 -3.38
N PRO A 47 5.39 -32.20 -3.22
CA PRO A 47 6.00 -32.39 -1.90
C PRO A 47 6.16 -31.04 -1.17
N ILE A 48 6.05 -31.05 0.15
CA ILE A 48 6.25 -29.86 0.96
C ILE A 48 7.59 -29.95 1.69
N GLU A 49 8.45 -28.97 1.43
CA GLU A 49 9.75 -28.81 2.06
C GLU A 49 9.64 -27.88 3.28
N ILE A 50 10.52 -28.09 4.25
CA ILE A 50 10.64 -27.23 5.42
C ILE A 50 11.95 -26.47 5.35
N GLU A 51 11.87 -25.15 5.50
CA GLU A 51 13.01 -24.28 5.72
C GLU A 51 12.94 -23.72 7.13
N THR A 52 13.93 -24.03 7.97
CA THR A 52 14.04 -23.46 9.31
C THR A 52 14.73 -22.11 9.26
N LEU A 53 14.07 -21.09 9.83
CA LEU A 53 14.59 -19.72 9.91
C LEU A 53 15.29 -19.46 11.23
N ALA A 54 14.78 -20.03 12.31
CA ALA A 54 15.33 -19.91 13.65
C ALA A 54 15.00 -21.17 14.45
N GLN A 55 15.98 -21.63 15.22
CA GLN A 55 15.77 -22.71 16.17
C GLN A 55 16.72 -22.57 17.35
N GLU A 56 16.16 -22.24 18.51
CA GLU A 56 16.93 -21.85 19.69
C GLU A 56 16.22 -22.31 20.97
N ILE A 57 16.99 -22.45 22.05
CA ILE A 57 16.44 -22.67 23.38
C ILE A 57 16.31 -21.30 24.04
N ILE A 58 15.07 -20.91 24.35
CA ILE A 58 14.78 -19.62 24.99
C ILE A 58 14.00 -19.84 26.28
N PRO A 59 14.11 -18.94 27.27
CA PRO A 59 13.24 -18.97 28.44
C PRO A 59 11.79 -18.63 28.03
N ALA A 60 10.82 -19.37 28.55
CA ALA A 60 9.41 -19.09 28.32
C ALA A 60 8.99 -17.75 28.91
N ASP A 61 8.47 -16.86 28.07
CA ASP A 61 7.86 -15.61 28.52
C ASP A 61 6.50 -15.85 29.21
N GLN A 62 5.85 -14.78 29.66
CA GLN A 62 4.58 -14.88 30.38
C GLN A 62 3.45 -15.49 29.54
N ALA A 63 3.44 -15.24 28.22
CA ALA A 63 2.40 -15.72 27.32
C ALA A 63 2.60 -17.21 27.01
N VAL A 64 3.82 -17.60 26.63
CA VAL A 64 4.22 -18.98 26.35
C VAL A 64 4.09 -19.85 27.60
N ALA A 65 4.51 -19.36 28.77
CA ALA A 65 4.37 -20.09 30.03
C ALA A 65 2.91 -20.38 30.37
N LYS A 66 2.03 -19.38 30.21
CA LYS A 66 0.58 -19.57 30.38
C LYS A 66 0.00 -20.52 29.34
N GLU A 67 0.48 -20.46 28.09
CA GLU A 67 -0.03 -21.28 27.01
C GLU A 67 0.33 -22.75 27.17
N LEU A 68 1.56 -23.03 27.62
CA LEU A 68 2.09 -24.37 27.81
C LEU A 68 1.93 -24.91 29.24
N ASN A 69 1.28 -24.19 30.16
CA ASN A 69 1.22 -24.54 31.58
C ASN A 69 2.63 -24.76 32.19
N LEU A 70 3.52 -23.80 32.02
CA LEU A 70 4.89 -23.79 32.58
C LEU A 70 5.04 -22.63 33.57
N ASN A 71 6.13 -22.65 34.33
CA ASN A 71 6.58 -21.46 35.03
C ASN A 71 7.32 -20.52 34.06
N PRO A 72 7.17 -19.19 34.19
CA PRO A 72 7.99 -18.24 33.44
C PRO A 72 9.49 -18.51 33.66
N GLY A 73 10.27 -18.44 32.58
CA GLY A 73 11.71 -18.72 32.60
C GLY A 73 12.10 -20.17 32.35
N GLU A 74 11.16 -21.11 32.23
CA GLU A 74 11.49 -22.48 31.85
C GLU A 74 11.91 -22.60 30.38
N ASP A 75 12.92 -23.44 30.10
CA ASP A 75 13.47 -23.63 28.76
C ASP A 75 12.46 -24.25 27.79
N VAL A 76 12.25 -23.56 26.68
CA VAL A 76 11.46 -24.02 25.54
C VAL A 76 12.31 -24.02 24.27
N ASN A 77 12.14 -25.06 23.44
CA ASN A 77 12.63 -25.04 22.07
C ASN A 77 11.71 -24.13 21.25
N TYR A 78 12.22 -22.97 20.86
CA TYR A 78 11.61 -22.03 19.94
C TYR A 78 12.03 -22.38 18.52
N ARG A 79 11.06 -22.58 17.64
CA ARG A 79 11.32 -22.95 16.25
C ARG A 79 10.41 -22.18 15.31
N VAL A 80 11.04 -21.57 14.30
CA VAL A 80 10.37 -20.82 13.23
C VAL A 80 10.68 -21.49 11.90
N VAL A 81 9.65 -21.84 11.16
CA VAL A 81 9.76 -22.55 9.88
C VAL A 81 8.89 -21.95 8.79
N LYS A 82 9.30 -22.15 7.54
CA LYS A 82 8.47 -22.00 6.36
C LYS A 82 8.16 -23.39 5.80
N LEU A 83 6.90 -23.65 5.48
CA LEU A 83 6.49 -24.77 4.66
C LEU A 83 6.40 -24.28 3.22
N LYS A 84 7.19 -24.88 2.34
CA LYS A 84 7.35 -24.46 0.96
C LYS A 84 6.95 -25.55 -0.02
N LYS A 85 6.41 -25.15 -1.17
CA LYS A 85 6.19 -26.07 -2.28
C LYS A 85 7.53 -26.49 -2.89
N ALA A 86 7.81 -27.80 -2.94
CA ALA A 86 8.99 -28.33 -3.60
C ALA A 86 8.98 -27.93 -5.09
N GLY A 87 10.11 -27.42 -5.57
CA GLY A 87 10.30 -26.99 -6.96
C GLY A 87 10.07 -25.51 -7.24
N THR A 88 9.05 -24.87 -6.66
CA THR A 88 8.83 -23.41 -6.84
C THR A 88 9.45 -22.57 -5.73
N GLY A 89 9.66 -23.17 -4.54
CA GLY A 89 10.12 -22.44 -3.36
C GLY A 89 9.07 -21.49 -2.77
N GLU A 90 7.84 -21.54 -3.26
CA GLU A 90 6.72 -20.74 -2.78
C GLU A 90 6.41 -21.08 -1.32
N THR A 91 6.46 -20.09 -0.44
CA THR A 91 6.07 -20.26 0.96
C THR A 91 4.56 -20.32 1.08
N LEU A 92 4.05 -21.44 1.60
CA LEU A 92 2.62 -21.67 1.81
C LEU A 92 2.19 -21.34 3.23
N ILE A 93 3.01 -21.72 4.22
CA ILE A 93 2.76 -21.48 5.64
C ILE A 93 4.05 -21.01 6.31
N TYR A 94 3.90 -20.01 7.18
CA TYR A 94 4.89 -19.61 8.17
C TYR A 94 4.42 -20.11 9.53
N ALA A 95 5.26 -20.86 10.24
CA ALA A 95 4.88 -21.44 11.52
C ALA A 95 5.90 -21.11 12.62
N VAL A 96 5.39 -20.77 13.80
CA VAL A 96 6.16 -20.55 15.02
C VAL A 96 5.69 -21.58 16.04
N SER A 97 6.64 -22.24 16.69
CA SER A 97 6.34 -23.26 17.70
C SER A 97 7.21 -23.14 18.94
N HIS A 98 6.60 -23.47 20.08
CA HIS A 98 7.27 -23.53 21.37
C HIS A 98 7.03 -24.91 21.98
N THR A 99 8.13 -25.57 22.40
CA THR A 99 8.08 -26.92 22.99
C THR A 99 8.85 -26.96 24.31
N PRO A 100 8.23 -27.30 25.46
CA PRO A 100 8.95 -27.44 26.73
C PRO A 100 9.92 -28.62 26.68
N LEU A 101 11.22 -28.36 26.87
CA LEU A 101 12.25 -29.39 26.76
C LEU A 101 12.13 -30.45 27.86
N LYS A 102 11.69 -30.06 29.06
CA LYS A 102 11.52 -30.97 30.20
C LYS A 102 10.47 -32.06 29.99
N ARG A 103 9.57 -31.88 29.01
CA ARG A 103 8.50 -32.84 28.70
C ARG A 103 8.88 -33.82 27.57
N LEU A 104 10.09 -33.68 27.03
CA LEU A 104 10.57 -34.50 25.92
C LEU A 104 11.44 -35.65 26.42
N GLU A 105 11.21 -36.84 25.87
CA GLU A 105 12.14 -37.97 25.98
C GLU A 105 13.40 -37.67 25.15
N ASP A 106 14.57 -38.15 25.56
CA ASP A 106 15.87 -37.77 24.94
C ASP A 106 15.89 -38.00 23.42
N SER A 107 15.39 -39.15 22.94
CA SER A 107 15.35 -39.48 21.51
C SER A 107 14.40 -38.58 20.70
N PHE A 108 13.30 -38.14 21.31
CA PHE A 108 12.36 -37.21 20.70
C PHE A 108 12.92 -35.79 20.69
N ARG A 109 13.60 -35.40 21.78
CA ARG A 109 14.30 -34.12 21.88
C ARG A 109 15.34 -33.99 20.78
N ASP A 110 16.14 -35.03 20.54
CA ASP A 110 17.20 -35.02 19.52
C ASP A 110 16.65 -34.86 18.09
N ASP A 111 15.51 -35.47 17.76
CA ASP A 111 14.90 -35.25 16.45
C ASP A 111 14.19 -33.89 16.34
N LEU A 112 13.65 -33.36 17.44
CA LEU A 112 13.02 -32.05 17.45
C LEU A 112 14.03 -30.91 17.37
N THR A 113 15.25 -31.11 17.89
CA THR A 113 16.38 -30.20 17.76
C THR A 113 17.02 -30.22 16.36
N ARG A 114 16.64 -31.17 15.49
CA ARG A 114 17.04 -31.17 14.09
C ARG A 114 16.15 -30.26 13.26
N ALA A 115 16.79 -29.27 12.63
CA ALA A 115 16.13 -28.19 11.91
C ALA A 115 15.21 -28.65 10.76
N ASP A 116 15.48 -29.75 10.08
CA ASP A 116 14.85 -30.00 8.78
C ASP A 116 13.73 -31.06 8.80
N ILE A 117 13.29 -31.51 9.99
CA ILE A 117 12.25 -32.55 10.11
C ILE A 117 10.92 -31.91 10.56
N PRO A 118 9.80 -32.13 9.83
CA PRO A 118 8.48 -31.69 10.27
C PRO A 118 8.05 -32.28 11.61
N ILE A 119 7.46 -31.46 12.48
CA ILE A 119 6.94 -31.92 13.79
C ILE A 119 5.99 -33.12 13.62
N GLY A 120 5.11 -33.09 12.62
CA GLY A 120 4.20 -34.21 12.33
C GLY A 120 4.91 -35.52 11.97
N VAL A 121 6.05 -35.44 11.26
CA VAL A 121 6.88 -36.61 10.92
C VAL A 121 7.60 -37.13 12.15
N ILE A 122 8.11 -36.24 13.01
CA ILE A 122 8.77 -36.62 14.28
C ILE A 122 7.77 -37.35 15.18
N LEU A 123 6.56 -36.81 15.36
CA LEU A 123 5.50 -37.44 16.16
C LEU A 123 5.17 -38.84 15.63
N LYS A 124 5.09 -39.02 14.31
CA LYS A 124 4.81 -40.32 13.69
C LYS A 124 5.98 -41.31 13.87
N LYS A 125 7.22 -40.86 13.70
CA LYS A 125 8.44 -41.67 13.87
C LYS A 125 8.51 -42.26 15.29
N HIS A 126 8.18 -41.44 16.28
CA HIS A 126 8.19 -41.83 17.70
C HIS A 126 6.86 -42.43 18.19
N LYS A 127 5.88 -42.63 17.29
CA LYS A 127 4.54 -43.17 17.61
C LYS A 127 3.88 -42.42 18.78
N ILE A 128 3.99 -41.10 18.79
CA ILE A 128 3.45 -40.24 19.84
C ILE A 128 1.94 -40.09 19.63
N GLU A 129 1.17 -40.76 20.47
CA GLU A 129 -0.27 -40.55 20.58
C GLU A 129 -0.54 -39.15 21.14
N SER A 130 -1.17 -38.30 20.32
CA SER A 130 -1.45 -36.92 20.65
C SER A 130 -2.71 -36.45 19.94
N ARG A 131 -3.29 -35.37 20.44
CA ARG A 131 -4.44 -34.69 19.82
C ARG A 131 -4.16 -33.21 19.67
N ARG A 132 -4.72 -32.59 18.63
CA ARG A 132 -4.64 -31.14 18.45
C ARG A 132 -5.86 -30.47 19.07
N GLU A 133 -5.65 -29.39 19.81
CA GLU A 133 -6.72 -28.50 20.28
C GLU A 133 -6.58 -27.17 19.57
N ILE A 134 -7.53 -26.81 18.70
CA ILE A 134 -7.53 -25.50 18.03
C ILE A 134 -8.01 -24.43 19.01
N ASN A 135 -7.09 -23.55 19.41
CA ASN A 135 -7.36 -22.50 20.38
C ASN A 135 -8.10 -21.33 19.71
N SER A 136 -7.55 -20.82 18.60
CA SER A 136 -8.09 -19.66 17.88
C SER A 136 -7.78 -19.70 16.40
N ALA A 137 -8.65 -19.05 15.62
CA ALA A 137 -8.42 -18.66 14.24
C ALA A 137 -8.65 -17.14 14.16
N GLY A 138 -7.82 -16.46 13.39
CA GLY A 138 -7.81 -15.00 13.29
C GLY A 138 -7.13 -14.53 12.01
N PHE A 139 -6.83 -13.25 11.97
CA PHE A 139 -6.15 -12.61 10.85
C PHE A 139 -5.33 -11.42 11.36
N LEU A 140 -4.37 -10.99 10.55
CA LEU A 140 -3.62 -9.75 10.75
C LEU A 140 -3.21 -9.17 9.40
N GLN A 141 -2.81 -7.90 9.40
CA GLN A 141 -2.22 -7.25 8.21
C GLN A 141 -0.74 -7.60 8.12
N ALA A 142 -0.28 -8.01 6.94
CA ALA A 142 1.10 -8.35 6.69
C ALA A 142 2.00 -7.13 6.94
N ASP A 143 2.97 -7.28 7.82
CA ASP A 143 4.08 -6.35 7.91
C ASP A 143 5.09 -6.59 6.78
N ARG A 144 6.19 -5.82 6.75
CA ARG A 144 7.24 -6.00 5.73
C ARG A 144 7.86 -7.41 5.78
N LYS A 145 7.98 -8.02 6.95
CA LYS A 145 8.58 -9.35 7.14
C LYS A 145 7.68 -10.42 6.51
N LEU A 146 6.39 -10.42 6.82
CA LEU A 146 5.42 -11.35 6.25
C LEU A 146 5.23 -11.12 4.75
N GLY A 147 5.24 -9.84 4.32
CA GLY A 147 5.25 -9.48 2.90
C GLY A 147 6.39 -10.15 2.14
N GLN A 148 7.62 -10.08 2.68
CA GLN A 148 8.79 -10.76 2.10
C GLN A 148 8.70 -12.29 2.16
N ILE A 149 8.24 -12.85 3.29
CA ILE A 149 8.15 -14.30 3.49
C ILE A 149 7.21 -14.96 2.48
N PHE A 150 6.05 -14.34 2.25
CA PHE A 150 5.01 -14.85 1.37
C PHE A 150 5.01 -14.25 -0.03
N ASN A 151 5.90 -13.30 -0.32
CA ASN A 151 5.91 -12.51 -1.55
C ASN A 151 4.54 -11.86 -1.84
N ILE A 152 4.00 -11.19 -0.82
CA ILE A 152 2.73 -10.45 -0.85
C ILE A 152 2.97 -8.98 -0.53
N PHE A 153 2.03 -8.10 -0.87
CA PHE A 153 2.17 -6.69 -0.54
C PHE A 153 1.99 -6.47 0.98
N PRO A 154 2.69 -5.48 1.55
CA PRO A 154 2.38 -5.01 2.90
C PRO A 154 0.89 -4.68 3.04
N LYS A 155 0.35 -4.85 4.25
CA LYS A 155 -1.06 -4.63 4.61
C LYS A 155 -2.06 -5.58 3.96
N GLU A 156 -1.63 -6.51 3.10
CA GLU A 156 -2.47 -7.65 2.72
C GLU A 156 -2.84 -8.48 3.95
N LEU A 157 -4.03 -9.08 3.93
CA LEU A 157 -4.45 -9.92 5.04
C LEU A 157 -3.71 -11.25 5.01
N VAL A 158 -3.24 -11.69 6.17
CA VAL A 158 -2.84 -13.07 6.41
C VAL A 158 -3.77 -13.68 7.45
N LEU A 159 -4.11 -14.94 7.24
CA LEU A 159 -4.90 -15.74 8.14
C LEU A 159 -3.97 -16.46 9.12
N GLN A 160 -4.42 -16.60 10.35
CA GLN A 160 -3.64 -17.20 11.43
C GLN A 160 -4.49 -18.20 12.21
N ARG A 161 -3.85 -19.28 12.66
CA ARG A 161 -4.44 -20.23 13.61
C ARG A 161 -3.44 -20.59 14.70
N ASN A 162 -3.94 -20.70 15.92
CA ASN A 162 -3.17 -21.12 17.08
C ASN A 162 -3.77 -22.40 17.63
N TYR A 163 -2.91 -23.38 17.88
CA TYR A 163 -3.32 -24.66 18.43
C TYR A 163 -2.24 -25.30 19.28
N LYS A 164 -2.67 -26.24 20.11
CA LYS A 164 -1.78 -27.04 20.95
C LYS A 164 -1.81 -28.49 20.55
N ILE A 165 -0.65 -29.13 20.60
CA ILE A 165 -0.54 -30.58 20.60
C ILE A 165 -0.54 -31.02 22.06
N ILE A 166 -1.55 -31.80 22.46
CA ILE A 166 -1.71 -32.30 23.83
C ILE A 166 -1.25 -33.76 23.88
N ARG A 167 -0.40 -34.09 24.86
CA ARG A 167 0.06 -35.46 25.17
C ARG A 167 -0.19 -35.74 26.65
N GLN A 168 -0.80 -36.89 26.95
CA GLN A 168 -1.09 -37.30 28.33
C GLN A 168 -1.83 -36.26 29.18
N GLY A 169 -2.70 -35.46 28.55
CA GLY A 169 -3.47 -34.40 29.22
C GLY A 169 -2.76 -33.06 29.36
N GLU A 170 -1.47 -32.96 29.02
CA GLU A 170 -0.67 -31.73 29.14
C GLU A 170 -0.30 -31.13 27.77
N PRO A 171 -0.17 -29.79 27.64
CA PRO A 171 0.33 -29.16 26.43
C PRO A 171 1.78 -29.55 26.11
N LEU A 172 2.01 -30.20 24.98
CA LEU A 172 3.34 -30.57 24.52
C LEU A 172 3.94 -29.50 23.61
N ILE A 173 3.19 -28.98 22.65
CA ILE A 173 3.67 -27.98 21.69
C ILE A 173 2.58 -26.95 21.48
N ALA A 174 2.93 -25.66 21.56
CA ALA A 174 2.09 -24.55 21.13
C ALA A 174 2.55 -24.13 19.73
N ILE A 175 1.63 -24.05 18.78
CA ILE A 175 1.93 -23.77 17.37
C ILE A 175 1.01 -22.67 16.87
N GLU A 176 1.64 -21.66 16.28
CA GLU A 176 1.01 -20.61 15.49
C GLU A 176 1.37 -20.83 14.02
N GLU A 177 0.35 -20.88 13.16
CA GLU A 177 0.52 -21.00 11.71
C GLU A 177 -0.16 -19.83 11.01
N THR A 178 0.55 -19.22 10.07
CA THR A 178 0.12 -18.07 9.29
C THR A 178 0.20 -18.40 7.80
N PHE A 179 -0.77 -17.94 7.01
CA PHE A 179 -0.75 -18.03 5.55
C PHE A 179 -1.55 -16.88 4.91
N PRO A 180 -1.26 -16.46 3.67
CA PRO A 180 -1.94 -15.32 3.05
C PRO A 180 -3.44 -15.57 2.83
N TYR A 181 -4.28 -14.55 3.05
CA TYR A 181 -5.71 -14.62 2.77
C TYR A 181 -6.01 -14.88 1.29
N ASN A 182 -5.14 -14.43 0.39
CA ASN A 182 -5.31 -14.67 -1.04
C ASN A 182 -4.73 -16.02 -1.51
N SER A 183 -4.12 -16.82 -0.62
CA SER A 183 -3.72 -18.20 -0.90
C SER A 183 -4.88 -19.17 -0.67
N PHE A 184 -4.90 -20.27 -1.43
CA PHE A 184 -5.94 -21.31 -1.34
C PHE A 184 -7.37 -20.81 -1.60
N GLN A 185 -7.52 -19.73 -2.37
CA GLN A 185 -8.82 -19.24 -2.83
C GLN A 185 -9.37 -20.14 -3.94
N ASP A 186 -10.68 -20.08 -4.18
CA ASP A 186 -11.38 -20.85 -5.22
C ASP A 186 -11.76 -20.01 -6.45
N ALA A 187 -11.21 -18.80 -6.55
CA ALA A 187 -11.46 -17.86 -7.65
C ALA A 187 -10.19 -17.08 -8.01
N ASN A 188 -10.02 -16.83 -9.31
CA ASN A 188 -8.96 -15.97 -9.82
C ASN A 188 -9.11 -14.56 -9.24
N ARG A 189 -7.99 -14.03 -8.74
CA ARG A 189 -7.93 -12.75 -8.07
C ARG A 189 -6.83 -11.87 -8.65
N VAL A 190 -7.02 -10.57 -8.52
CA VAL A 190 -6.00 -9.57 -8.81
C VAL A 190 -5.86 -8.69 -7.60
N VAL A 191 -4.64 -8.54 -7.09
CA VAL A 191 -4.31 -7.59 -6.03
C VAL A 191 -3.47 -6.48 -6.65
N ILE A 192 -3.86 -5.23 -6.42
CA ILE A 192 -3.12 -4.05 -6.88
C ILE A 192 -2.77 -3.19 -5.67
N GLU A 193 -1.49 -2.87 -5.55
CA GLU A 193 -0.97 -1.89 -4.60
C GLU A 193 -0.50 -0.66 -5.37
N THR A 194 -1.10 0.50 -5.10
CA THR A 194 -0.77 1.75 -5.79
C THR A 194 0.07 2.68 -4.93
N PRO A 195 0.95 3.50 -5.53
CA PRO A 195 1.59 4.61 -4.82
C PRO A 195 0.63 5.79 -4.58
N ALA A 196 1.06 6.75 -3.76
CA ALA A 196 0.56 8.13 -3.79
C ALA A 196 1.48 9.03 -4.62
N ARG A 197 1.17 10.32 -4.73
CA ARG A 197 2.09 11.29 -5.35
C ARG A 197 1.94 12.69 -4.78
N ILE A 198 3.05 13.40 -4.71
CA ILE A 198 3.10 14.86 -4.54
C ILE A 198 3.02 15.49 -5.93
N HIS A 199 2.20 16.53 -6.07
CA HIS A 199 2.19 17.38 -7.26
C HIS A 199 2.82 18.73 -6.93
N LEU A 200 4.06 18.93 -7.39
CA LEU A 200 4.90 20.06 -7.04
C LEU A 200 4.37 21.37 -7.63
N THR A 201 4.02 21.40 -8.92
CA THR A 201 3.50 22.61 -9.58
C THR A 201 2.92 22.31 -10.97
N LEU A 202 2.10 23.23 -11.50
CA LEU A 202 1.70 23.27 -12.91
C LEU A 202 2.63 24.20 -13.68
N THR A 203 3.05 23.82 -14.88
CA THR A 203 4.13 24.52 -15.61
C THR A 203 3.62 25.74 -16.38
N ASP A 204 2.88 25.54 -17.48
CA ASP A 204 2.48 26.61 -18.40
C ASP A 204 0.98 26.87 -18.35
N LEU A 205 0.58 27.94 -17.67
CA LEU A 205 -0.80 28.45 -17.70
C LEU A 205 -0.89 29.82 -18.40
N THR A 206 -0.02 30.09 -19.37
CA THR A 206 -0.05 31.33 -20.16
C THR A 206 -1.01 31.25 -21.35
N GLY A 207 -1.10 30.08 -22.00
CA GLY A 207 -1.89 29.86 -23.20
C GLY A 207 -1.30 30.46 -24.49
N THR A 208 -0.04 30.93 -24.48
CA THR A 208 0.58 31.63 -25.62
C THR A 208 1.60 30.78 -26.38
N SER A 209 2.09 29.67 -25.80
CA SER A 209 3.13 28.80 -26.36
C SER A 209 2.63 27.74 -27.35
N GLY A 210 1.31 27.68 -27.58
CA GLY A 210 0.65 26.55 -28.27
C GLY A 210 0.51 25.30 -27.40
N ARG A 211 0.89 25.38 -26.11
CA ARG A 211 0.65 24.37 -25.08
C ARG A 211 0.12 25.01 -23.81
N VAL A 212 -0.48 24.18 -22.95
CA VAL A 212 -0.88 24.55 -21.59
C VAL A 212 -0.71 23.36 -20.64
N ASP A 213 -0.82 23.68 -19.36
CA ASP A 213 -0.66 22.81 -18.22
C ASP A 213 0.77 22.29 -18.10
N GLY A 214 0.97 20.98 -18.03
CA GLY A 214 2.28 20.42 -17.68
C GLY A 214 2.50 20.49 -16.17
N GLY A 215 3.46 19.74 -15.66
CA GLY A 215 3.73 19.74 -14.23
C GLY A 215 4.92 18.89 -13.85
N ALA A 216 5.27 18.97 -12.56
CA ALA A 216 6.30 18.16 -11.94
C ALA A 216 5.72 17.48 -10.68
N GLY A 217 6.16 16.27 -10.38
CA GLY A 217 5.69 15.52 -9.22
C GLY A 217 6.62 14.40 -8.78
N ILE A 218 6.40 13.92 -7.56
CA ILE A 218 7.18 12.86 -6.91
C ILE A 218 6.21 11.75 -6.52
N THR A 219 6.55 10.51 -6.88
CA THR A 219 5.77 9.34 -6.48
C THR A 219 6.17 8.91 -5.08
N LEU A 220 5.19 8.58 -4.24
CA LEU A 220 5.39 8.22 -2.83
C LEU A 220 5.16 6.73 -2.61
N ASP A 221 5.93 6.13 -1.70
CA ASP A 221 5.76 4.74 -1.28
C ASP A 221 4.47 4.58 -0.45
N GLU A 222 4.38 5.35 0.65
CA GLU A 222 3.19 5.50 1.47
C GLU A 222 2.69 6.96 1.46
N PRO A 223 1.37 7.20 1.60
CA PRO A 223 0.32 6.18 1.74
C PRO A 223 -0.02 5.46 0.42
N GLY A 224 -0.42 4.20 0.50
CA GLY A 224 -0.88 3.40 -0.65
C GLY A 224 -2.37 3.09 -0.70
N ILE A 225 -2.83 2.52 -1.82
CA ILE A 225 -4.15 1.86 -1.93
C ILE A 225 -3.91 0.39 -2.18
N LEU A 226 -4.57 -0.47 -1.41
CA LEU A 226 -4.60 -1.91 -1.66
C LEU A 226 -6.00 -2.32 -2.13
N LEU A 227 -6.09 -2.72 -3.39
CA LEU A 227 -7.33 -3.14 -4.04
C LEU A 227 -7.25 -4.62 -4.39
N GLU A 228 -8.22 -5.40 -3.91
CA GLU A 228 -8.45 -6.77 -4.36
C GLU A 228 -9.61 -6.81 -5.35
N ALA A 229 -9.51 -7.64 -6.37
CA ALA A 229 -10.59 -7.88 -7.32
C ALA A 229 -10.71 -9.37 -7.64
N GLU A 230 -11.95 -9.84 -7.81
CA GLU A 230 -12.29 -11.19 -8.30
C GLU A 230 -13.43 -11.10 -9.31
N ARG A 231 -13.57 -12.10 -10.19
CA ARG A 231 -14.70 -12.13 -11.13
C ARG A 231 -16.02 -12.34 -10.39
N SER A 232 -17.08 -11.73 -10.91
CA SER A 232 -18.44 -11.81 -10.37
C SER A 232 -19.46 -11.67 -11.50
N ASN A 233 -20.70 -12.10 -11.28
CA ASN A 233 -21.77 -11.88 -12.26
C ASN A 233 -22.14 -10.39 -12.38
N GLU A 234 -21.97 -9.64 -11.30
CA GLU A 234 -22.29 -8.21 -11.19
C GLU A 234 -21.07 -7.41 -10.73
N LEU A 235 -21.10 -6.09 -10.99
CA LEU A 235 -20.12 -5.15 -10.45
C LEU A 235 -20.48 -4.76 -9.01
N LEU A 236 -19.70 -5.27 -8.05
CA LEU A 236 -19.84 -5.00 -6.63
C LEU A 236 -18.56 -4.36 -6.12
N VAL A 237 -18.66 -3.25 -5.37
CA VAL A 237 -17.49 -2.58 -4.81
C VAL A 237 -17.72 -2.32 -3.33
N THR A 238 -16.78 -2.73 -2.48
CA THR A 238 -16.83 -2.55 -1.02
C THR A 238 -15.60 -1.78 -0.52
N GLY A 239 -15.78 -1.07 0.59
CA GLY A 239 -14.76 -0.23 1.23
C GLY A 239 -14.99 1.27 1.02
N GLU A 240 -14.10 2.09 1.59
CA GLU A 240 -14.28 3.53 1.61
C GLU A 240 -14.19 4.15 0.19
N ASN A 241 -15.16 4.99 -0.17
CA ASN A 241 -15.29 5.62 -1.50
C ASN A 241 -15.49 4.61 -2.66
N ALA A 242 -16.21 3.51 -2.37
CA ALA A 242 -16.61 2.51 -3.34
C ALA A 242 -17.24 3.10 -4.62
N ASP A 243 -18.05 4.16 -4.51
CA ASP A 243 -18.72 4.78 -5.67
C ASP A 243 -17.76 5.22 -6.79
N ARG A 244 -16.61 5.76 -6.41
CA ARG A 244 -15.62 6.23 -7.38
C ARG A 244 -14.91 5.08 -8.08
N ALA A 245 -14.53 4.05 -7.32
CA ALA A 245 -13.96 2.84 -7.89
C ALA A 245 -14.99 2.13 -8.78
N LYS A 246 -16.26 2.09 -8.37
CA LYS A 246 -17.39 1.55 -9.15
C LYS A 246 -17.59 2.29 -10.47
N ALA A 247 -17.62 3.61 -10.45
CA ALA A 247 -17.76 4.41 -11.68
C ALA A 247 -16.59 4.19 -12.65
N ALA A 248 -15.36 4.13 -12.14
CA ALA A 248 -14.17 3.86 -12.94
C ALA A 248 -14.19 2.44 -13.54
N ALA A 249 -14.51 1.45 -12.70
CA ALA A 249 -14.69 0.06 -13.09
C ALA A 249 -15.72 -0.10 -14.21
N GLN A 250 -16.90 0.50 -14.01
CA GLN A 250 -18.01 0.46 -14.96
C GLN A 250 -17.63 1.08 -16.30
N ALA A 251 -17.01 2.27 -16.31
CA ALA A 251 -16.58 2.92 -17.54
C ALA A 251 -15.59 2.06 -18.35
N VAL A 252 -14.69 1.35 -17.68
CA VAL A 252 -13.73 0.43 -18.31
C VAL A 252 -14.42 -0.83 -18.82
N MET A 253 -15.33 -1.42 -18.03
CA MET A 253 -16.12 -2.58 -18.44
C MET A 253 -16.94 -2.29 -19.71
N GLU A 254 -17.67 -1.17 -19.72
CA GLU A 254 -18.48 -0.75 -20.87
C GLU A 254 -17.63 -0.49 -22.09
N ARG A 255 -16.49 0.21 -21.93
CA ARG A 255 -15.62 0.56 -23.05
C ARG A 255 -14.96 -0.63 -23.71
N PHE A 256 -14.59 -1.66 -22.94
CA PHE A 256 -13.84 -2.81 -23.44
C PHE A 256 -14.65 -4.10 -23.52
N GLY A 257 -15.95 -4.05 -23.21
CA GLY A 257 -16.84 -5.21 -23.25
C GLY A 257 -16.48 -6.30 -22.23
N LEU A 258 -16.15 -5.91 -20.99
CA LEU A 258 -15.71 -6.83 -19.93
C LEU A 258 -16.87 -7.16 -18.98
N GLY A 259 -16.80 -8.34 -18.34
CA GLY A 259 -17.83 -8.82 -17.42
C GLY A 259 -17.73 -8.23 -16.00
N GLY A 260 -18.62 -8.69 -15.12
CA GLY A 260 -18.72 -8.22 -13.73
C GLY A 260 -17.52 -8.59 -12.85
N ALA A 261 -17.31 -7.80 -11.80
CA ALA A 261 -16.24 -8.01 -10.85
C ALA A 261 -16.65 -7.59 -9.45
N ARG A 262 -16.13 -8.26 -8.43
CA ARG A 262 -16.17 -7.78 -7.05
C ARG A 262 -14.82 -7.13 -6.73
N LEU A 263 -14.86 -5.86 -6.34
CA LEU A 263 -13.70 -5.08 -5.92
C LEU A 263 -13.80 -4.82 -4.41
N THR A 264 -12.73 -5.09 -3.67
CA THR A 264 -12.63 -4.82 -2.23
C THR A 264 -11.46 -3.89 -1.97
N LEU A 265 -11.74 -2.69 -1.45
CA LEU A 265 -10.70 -1.75 -1.01
C LEU A 265 -10.27 -2.11 0.41
N ARG A 266 -9.07 -2.69 0.53
CA ARG A 266 -8.50 -3.17 1.81
C ARG A 266 -7.80 -2.06 2.58
N GLU A 267 -7.06 -1.21 1.87
CA GLU A 267 -6.33 -0.07 2.43
C GLU A 267 -6.57 1.17 1.57
N ASN A 268 -6.67 2.35 2.20
CA ASN A 268 -6.82 3.61 1.50
C ASN A 268 -6.35 4.80 2.37
N TYR A 269 -6.30 5.99 1.78
CA TYR A 269 -5.97 7.23 2.49
C TYR A 269 -7.02 8.34 2.29
N LYS A 270 -6.92 9.42 3.08
CA LYS A 270 -7.88 10.54 3.07
C LYS A 270 -8.05 11.14 1.66
N MET A 271 -9.29 11.44 1.26
CA MET A 271 -9.55 12.12 -0.03
C MET A 271 -9.24 13.60 0.06
N HIS A 272 -8.90 14.22 -1.08
CA HIS A 272 -8.73 15.67 -1.22
C HIS A 272 -7.63 16.28 -0.34
N VAL A 273 -6.66 15.45 0.08
CA VAL A 273 -5.46 15.91 0.78
C VAL A 273 -4.32 16.30 -0.17
N GLY A 274 -4.52 16.22 -1.49
CA GLY A 274 -3.49 16.63 -2.45
C GLY A 274 -2.50 15.52 -2.84
N LEU A 275 -2.75 14.28 -2.39
CA LEU A 275 -1.92 13.11 -2.69
C LEU A 275 -2.42 12.28 -3.88
N GLY A 276 -3.41 12.80 -4.62
CA GLY A 276 -3.81 12.22 -5.91
C GLY A 276 -4.58 10.90 -5.89
N ARG A 277 -5.05 10.48 -4.70
CA ARG A 277 -5.89 9.31 -4.45
C ARG A 277 -6.88 8.98 -5.57
N GLY A 278 -7.64 9.98 -5.98
CA GLY A 278 -8.76 9.77 -6.88
C GLY A 278 -8.37 9.30 -8.29
N THR A 279 -7.14 9.59 -8.73
CA THR A 279 -6.60 9.04 -9.98
C THR A 279 -6.04 7.64 -9.75
N GLN A 280 -5.30 7.42 -8.65
CA GLN A 280 -4.76 6.09 -8.31
C GLN A 280 -5.87 5.04 -8.18
N LEU A 281 -6.91 5.34 -7.39
CA LEU A 281 -8.06 4.47 -7.18
C LEU A 281 -8.79 4.13 -8.47
N GLY A 282 -9.03 5.13 -9.32
CA GLY A 282 -9.74 4.93 -10.58
C GLY A 282 -8.94 4.08 -11.56
N ILE A 283 -7.63 4.33 -11.68
CA ILE A 283 -6.75 3.52 -12.53
C ILE A 283 -6.64 2.09 -11.97
N ALA A 284 -6.49 1.92 -10.65
CA ALA A 284 -6.46 0.60 -10.02
C ALA A 284 -7.73 -0.20 -10.30
N ALA A 285 -8.90 0.40 -10.11
CA ALA A 285 -10.18 -0.27 -10.38
C ALA A 285 -10.30 -0.71 -11.85
N GLY A 286 -9.96 0.18 -12.79
CA GLY A 286 -9.95 -0.15 -14.22
C GLY A 286 -8.93 -1.23 -14.57
N LYS A 287 -7.70 -1.11 -14.04
CA LYS A 287 -6.61 -2.05 -14.32
C LYS A 287 -6.92 -3.43 -13.76
N ALA A 288 -7.47 -3.52 -12.54
CA ALA A 288 -7.86 -4.79 -11.93
C ALA A 288 -8.85 -5.57 -12.80
N ILE A 289 -9.82 -4.90 -13.41
CA ILE A 289 -10.78 -5.54 -14.31
C ILE A 289 -10.12 -5.99 -15.61
N CYS A 290 -9.28 -5.15 -16.20
CA CYS A 290 -8.50 -5.54 -17.38
C CYS A 290 -7.67 -6.80 -17.10
N GLU A 291 -6.99 -6.86 -15.95
CA GLU A 291 -6.19 -8.02 -15.54
C GLU A 291 -7.07 -9.27 -15.29
N LEU A 292 -8.20 -9.13 -14.59
CA LEU A 292 -9.13 -10.24 -14.35
C LEU A 292 -9.66 -10.87 -15.64
N TYR A 293 -9.79 -10.08 -16.70
CA TYR A 293 -10.28 -10.52 -18.00
C TYR A 293 -9.15 -10.73 -19.03
N HIS A 294 -7.88 -10.69 -18.60
CA HIS A 294 -6.70 -10.82 -19.45
C HIS A 294 -6.74 -9.88 -20.68
N LYS A 295 -7.28 -8.68 -20.49
CA LYS A 295 -7.38 -7.63 -21.50
C LYS A 295 -6.19 -6.69 -21.37
N GLU A 296 -5.29 -6.72 -22.35
CA GLU A 296 -4.14 -5.83 -22.38
C GLU A 296 -4.56 -4.38 -22.68
N VAL A 297 -4.64 -3.55 -21.64
CA VAL A 297 -4.90 -2.12 -21.74
C VAL A 297 -3.83 -1.35 -20.96
N GLY A 298 -3.19 -0.39 -21.62
CA GLY A 298 -2.21 0.49 -20.99
C GLY A 298 -2.85 1.49 -20.02
N VAL A 299 -2.10 1.85 -18.98
CA VAL A 299 -2.54 2.74 -17.88
C VAL A 299 -3.10 4.07 -18.40
N ARG A 300 -2.49 4.66 -19.42
CA ARG A 300 -2.96 5.92 -20.03
C ARG A 300 -4.33 5.79 -20.69
N GLU A 301 -4.62 4.64 -21.30
CA GLU A 301 -5.91 4.43 -21.95
C GLU A 301 -7.01 4.17 -20.92
N ILE A 302 -6.68 3.50 -19.82
CA ILE A 302 -7.55 3.39 -18.64
C ILE A 302 -7.83 4.79 -18.09
N ALA A 303 -6.80 5.59 -17.82
CA ALA A 303 -6.92 6.95 -17.31
C ALA A 303 -7.79 7.85 -18.21
N ARG A 304 -7.64 7.74 -19.53
CA ARG A 304 -8.51 8.42 -20.51
C ARG A 304 -9.97 7.99 -20.37
N THR A 305 -10.23 6.69 -20.26
CA THR A 305 -11.58 6.12 -20.13
C THR A 305 -12.31 6.67 -18.91
N ILE A 306 -11.60 6.86 -17.82
CA ILE A 306 -12.14 7.36 -16.55
C ILE A 306 -12.06 8.89 -16.40
N ASN A 307 -11.77 9.61 -17.51
CA ASN A 307 -11.60 11.07 -17.56
C ASN A 307 -10.60 11.61 -16.53
N ARG A 308 -9.39 11.06 -16.51
CA ARG A 308 -8.28 11.53 -15.65
C ARG A 308 -7.08 11.98 -16.47
N GLY A 309 -6.32 12.91 -15.90
CA GLY A 309 -5.07 13.41 -16.48
C GLY A 309 -5.21 14.54 -17.51
N GLY A 310 -6.37 15.20 -17.59
CA GLY A 310 -6.64 16.28 -18.56
C GLY A 310 -6.07 17.66 -18.23
N THR A 311 -5.23 17.75 -17.20
CA THR A 311 -4.42 18.93 -16.83
C THR A 311 -2.98 18.47 -16.62
N SER A 312 -2.79 17.48 -15.75
CA SER A 312 -1.46 16.92 -15.46
C SER A 312 -1.46 15.41 -15.62
N GLY A 313 -0.40 14.91 -16.25
CA GLY A 313 -0.09 13.50 -16.46
C GLY A 313 0.63 12.85 -15.28
N ILE A 314 1.13 13.63 -14.31
CA ILE A 314 1.89 13.16 -13.14
C ILE A 314 1.18 12.00 -12.45
N GLY A 315 -0.12 12.11 -12.20
CA GLY A 315 -0.84 11.06 -11.48
C GLY A 315 -0.95 9.73 -12.23
N THR A 316 -1.05 9.79 -13.55
CA THR A 316 -1.08 8.62 -14.42
C THR A 316 0.31 8.01 -14.54
N ALA A 317 1.33 8.84 -14.73
CA ALA A 317 2.72 8.41 -14.82
C ALA A 317 3.25 7.85 -13.49
N ALA A 318 2.79 8.37 -12.34
CA ALA A 318 3.11 7.83 -11.02
C ALA A 318 2.56 6.41 -10.82
N PHE A 319 1.35 6.12 -11.34
CA PHE A 319 0.83 4.75 -11.34
C PHE A 319 1.63 3.84 -12.29
N ASP A 320 2.09 4.36 -13.42
CA ASP A 320 2.71 3.54 -14.48
C ASP A 320 4.20 3.26 -14.23
N MET A 321 4.95 4.28 -13.78
CA MET A 321 6.43 4.25 -13.78
C MET A 321 7.06 4.63 -12.43
N GLY A 322 6.37 5.38 -11.58
CA GLY A 322 6.94 5.95 -10.36
C GLY A 322 8.06 6.98 -10.60
N GLY A 323 8.75 7.36 -9.52
CA GLY A 323 9.89 8.28 -9.50
C GLY A 323 9.51 9.75 -9.49
N PHE A 324 10.49 10.59 -9.84
CA PHE A 324 10.31 12.02 -10.18
C PHE A 324 9.88 12.14 -11.63
N ILE A 325 8.82 12.92 -11.88
CA ILE A 325 8.14 12.95 -13.17
C ILE A 325 7.91 14.40 -13.57
N ILE A 326 8.19 14.73 -14.84
CA ILE A 326 7.76 15.96 -15.49
C ILE A 326 6.86 15.58 -16.66
N ASP A 327 5.70 16.22 -16.79
CA ASP A 327 4.80 16.06 -17.93
C ASP A 327 4.68 17.32 -18.78
N GLY A 328 4.49 17.13 -20.09
CA GLY A 328 4.50 18.21 -21.07
C GLY A 328 3.15 18.88 -21.31
N GLY A 329 2.13 18.59 -20.51
CA GLY A 329 0.79 19.17 -20.68
C GLY A 329 0.10 18.80 -21.99
N HIS A 330 -0.68 19.73 -22.53
CA HIS A 330 -1.56 19.51 -23.68
C HIS A 330 -1.34 20.54 -24.79
N THR A 331 -1.69 20.16 -26.02
CA THR A 331 -1.75 21.13 -27.12
C THR A 331 -2.89 22.13 -26.90
N PHE A 332 -2.64 23.41 -27.17
CA PHE A 332 -3.57 24.50 -26.84
C PHE A 332 -3.89 25.40 -28.04
N GLY A 333 -5.16 25.80 -28.15
CA GLY A 333 -5.67 26.72 -29.17
C GLY A 333 -6.76 26.11 -30.06
N PRO A 334 -7.29 26.87 -31.04
CA PRO A 334 -8.37 26.40 -31.91
C PRO A 334 -8.01 25.09 -32.62
N GLY A 335 -8.89 24.09 -32.54
CA GLY A 335 -8.67 22.77 -33.14
C GLY A 335 -7.61 21.90 -32.44
N ARG A 336 -7.12 22.30 -31.26
CA ARG A 336 -6.19 21.51 -30.43
C ARG A 336 -6.92 20.77 -29.31
N GLU A 337 -6.18 20.07 -28.46
CA GLU A 337 -6.76 19.30 -27.34
C GLU A 337 -7.51 20.21 -26.36
N LYS A 338 -6.95 21.37 -26.00
CA LYS A 338 -7.57 22.32 -25.07
C LYS A 338 -7.70 23.72 -25.68
N THR A 339 -8.76 24.41 -25.28
CA THR A 339 -9.02 25.83 -25.62
C THR A 339 -9.28 26.70 -24.40
N ASP A 340 -9.30 26.10 -23.21
CA ASP A 340 -9.61 26.72 -21.92
C ASP A 340 -8.74 26.15 -20.79
N PHE A 341 -8.60 26.93 -19.71
CA PHE A 341 -7.93 26.49 -18.48
C PHE A 341 -8.96 25.85 -17.55
N ARG A 342 -8.75 24.58 -17.23
CA ARG A 342 -9.65 23.81 -16.37
C ARG A 342 -8.96 22.63 -15.71
N PRO A 343 -9.42 22.20 -14.51
CA PRO A 343 -8.86 21.06 -13.81
C PRO A 343 -9.20 19.73 -14.51
N SER A 344 -8.49 18.68 -14.12
CA SER A 344 -8.59 17.37 -14.79
C SER A 344 -9.94 16.72 -14.59
N SER A 345 -10.62 17.03 -13.47
CA SER A 345 -11.94 16.49 -13.10
C SER A 345 -13.05 16.87 -14.08
N VAL A 346 -12.89 17.97 -14.80
CA VAL A 346 -13.88 18.51 -15.77
C VAL A 346 -13.32 18.55 -17.21
N SER A 347 -12.16 17.94 -17.43
CA SER A 347 -11.50 17.86 -18.75
C SER A 347 -11.84 16.55 -19.45
N SER A 348 -13.11 16.38 -19.83
CA SER A 348 -13.56 15.18 -20.55
C SER A 348 -12.95 15.09 -21.95
N GLY A 349 -12.66 13.87 -22.40
CA GLY A 349 -12.12 13.62 -23.74
C GLY A 349 -10.65 14.01 -23.95
N ILE A 350 -10.01 14.67 -22.96
CA ILE A 350 -8.59 15.02 -23.01
C ILE A 350 -7.75 13.79 -22.67
N ARG A 351 -6.76 13.48 -23.52
CA ARG A 351 -5.82 12.38 -23.26
C ARG A 351 -4.90 12.76 -22.10
N PRO A 352 -4.56 11.84 -21.18
CA PRO A 352 -3.57 12.12 -20.14
C PRO A 352 -2.27 12.67 -20.74
N ALA A 353 -1.77 13.77 -20.19
CA ALA A 353 -0.50 14.35 -20.62
C ALA A 353 0.63 13.31 -20.54
N ARG A 354 1.59 13.41 -21.45
CA ARG A 354 2.74 12.49 -21.49
C ARG A 354 3.81 13.00 -20.55
N ALA A 355 4.36 12.09 -19.75
CA ALA A 355 5.65 12.33 -19.10
C ALA A 355 6.70 12.60 -20.18
N THR A 356 7.42 13.70 -20.04
CA THR A 356 8.54 14.11 -20.89
C THR A 356 9.88 13.80 -20.24
N ALA A 357 9.92 13.69 -18.91
CA ALA A 357 11.06 13.20 -18.17
C ALA A 357 10.59 12.32 -17.01
N ARG A 358 11.40 11.29 -16.68
CA ARG A 358 11.24 10.44 -15.52
C ARG A 358 12.61 10.03 -15.00
N HIS A 359 12.88 10.30 -13.74
CA HIS A 359 14.12 9.93 -13.05
C HIS A 359 13.80 9.22 -11.74
N ASP A 360 14.74 8.39 -11.27
CA ASP A 360 14.69 7.91 -9.91
C ASP A 360 14.83 9.12 -8.99
N PHE A 361 13.99 9.18 -7.96
CA PHE A 361 14.16 10.13 -6.88
C PHE A 361 15.09 9.51 -5.83
N PRO A 362 16.05 10.26 -5.26
CA PRO A 362 17.03 9.73 -4.33
C PRO A 362 16.37 9.00 -3.15
N GLN A 363 16.81 7.77 -2.88
CA GLN A 363 16.21 6.93 -1.86
C GLN A 363 16.60 7.34 -0.44
N ASP A 364 17.72 8.06 -0.29
CA ASP A 364 18.23 8.53 1.01
C ASP A 364 17.51 9.78 1.52
N TRP A 365 16.72 10.43 0.66
CA TRP A 365 15.90 11.57 1.05
C TRP A 365 14.59 11.08 1.65
N ASN A 366 14.37 11.41 2.92
CA ASN A 366 13.12 11.19 3.61
C ASN A 366 12.11 12.25 3.20
N ILE A 367 10.86 11.84 2.99
CA ILE A 367 9.74 12.71 2.68
C ILE A 367 8.80 12.70 3.87
N LEU A 368 8.54 13.87 4.44
CA LEU A 368 7.61 14.05 5.54
C LEU A 368 6.32 14.66 5.02
N LEU A 369 5.17 14.10 5.38
CA LEU A 369 3.85 14.60 5.01
C LEU A 369 3.13 15.07 6.28
N ALA A 370 2.83 16.36 6.37
CA ALA A 370 1.99 16.93 7.40
C ALA A 370 0.59 17.18 6.83
N ILE A 371 -0.42 16.50 7.38
CA ILE A 371 -1.80 16.52 6.90
C ILE A 371 -2.71 17.08 8.00
N PRO A 372 -2.90 18.42 8.06
CA PRO A 372 -3.69 19.05 9.10
C PRO A 372 -5.20 18.80 8.92
N GLU A 373 -5.93 18.70 10.02
CA GLU A 373 -7.39 18.59 10.03
C GLU A 373 -8.08 19.96 9.92
N VAL A 374 -7.80 20.64 8.82
CA VAL A 374 -8.40 21.93 8.45
C VAL A 374 -9.49 21.76 7.38
N PRO A 375 -10.37 22.77 7.16
CA PRO A 375 -11.29 22.75 6.04
C PRO A 375 -10.58 22.40 4.74
N ARG A 376 -11.20 21.54 3.94
CA ARG A 376 -10.64 21.07 2.67
C ARG A 376 -10.33 22.25 1.77
N GLY A 377 -9.22 22.15 1.03
CA GLY A 377 -8.96 23.08 -0.07
C GLY A 377 -9.98 22.95 -1.20
N ALA A 378 -9.81 23.79 -2.22
CA ALA A 378 -10.71 23.84 -3.35
C ALA A 378 -10.83 22.46 -4.03
N HIS A 379 -12.06 22.05 -4.34
CA HIS A 379 -12.34 20.81 -5.07
C HIS A 379 -13.52 20.98 -6.02
N GLY A 380 -13.53 20.22 -7.11
CA GLY A 380 -14.64 20.19 -8.06
C GLY A 380 -14.90 21.57 -8.70
N GLN A 381 -16.10 22.12 -8.49
CA GLN A 381 -16.49 23.40 -9.08
C GLN A 381 -15.62 24.57 -8.59
N GLN A 382 -15.21 24.55 -7.32
CA GLN A 382 -14.35 25.60 -6.76
C GLN A 382 -12.98 25.64 -7.47
N GLU A 383 -12.38 24.49 -7.79
CA GLU A 383 -11.15 24.44 -8.59
C GLU A 383 -11.38 25.09 -9.96
N ALA A 384 -12.46 24.73 -10.65
CA ALA A 384 -12.78 25.27 -11.97
C ALA A 384 -12.92 26.80 -11.95
N ASP A 385 -13.52 27.36 -10.89
CA ASP A 385 -13.69 28.80 -10.73
C ASP A 385 -12.36 29.51 -10.44
N ILE A 386 -11.44 28.86 -9.71
CA ILE A 386 -10.08 29.37 -9.47
C ILE A 386 -9.29 29.42 -10.77
N PHE A 387 -9.31 28.36 -11.59
CA PHE A 387 -8.64 28.36 -12.89
C PHE A 387 -9.15 29.51 -13.77
N LYS A 388 -10.47 29.70 -13.85
CA LYS A 388 -11.07 30.81 -14.61
C LYS A 388 -10.69 32.19 -14.08
N LYS A 389 -10.54 32.34 -12.76
CA LYS A 389 -10.24 33.61 -12.10
C LYS A 389 -8.78 34.03 -12.26
N TYR A 390 -7.85 33.07 -12.21
CA TYR A 390 -6.42 33.36 -12.11
C TYR A 390 -5.60 32.99 -13.36
N CYS A 391 -6.20 32.36 -14.37
CA CYS A 391 -5.54 32.10 -15.65
C CYS A 391 -6.06 33.07 -16.74
N PRO A 392 -5.19 33.48 -17.69
CA PRO A 392 -3.80 33.08 -17.85
C PRO A 392 -2.85 33.72 -16.83
N LEU A 393 -1.73 33.05 -16.57
CA LEU A 393 -0.66 33.57 -15.71
C LEU A 393 0.28 34.52 -16.46
N PRO A 394 0.98 35.43 -15.75
CA PRO A 394 2.03 36.26 -16.35
C PRO A 394 3.16 35.42 -16.95
N PRO A 395 3.60 35.67 -18.21
CA PRO A 395 4.67 34.90 -18.84
C PRO A 395 5.98 34.89 -18.06
N ALA A 396 6.34 36.00 -17.41
CA ALA A 396 7.57 36.09 -16.62
C ALA A 396 7.61 35.05 -15.47
N GLU A 397 6.48 34.83 -14.77
CA GLU A 397 6.40 33.83 -13.71
C GLU A 397 6.55 32.40 -14.27
N VAL A 398 5.97 32.14 -15.45
CA VAL A 398 6.07 30.83 -16.11
C VAL A 398 7.47 30.58 -16.67
N HIS A 399 8.15 31.59 -17.21
CA HIS A 399 9.53 31.48 -17.66
C HIS A 399 10.47 31.14 -16.51
N GLU A 400 10.32 31.83 -15.37
CA GLU A 400 11.08 31.51 -14.17
C GLU A 400 10.76 30.09 -13.67
N LEU A 401 9.49 29.69 -13.66
CA LEU A 401 9.10 28.36 -13.24
C LEU A 401 9.73 27.26 -14.12
N CYS A 402 9.75 27.45 -15.44
CA CYS A 402 10.44 26.55 -16.37
C CYS A 402 11.95 26.47 -16.06
N TYR A 403 12.59 27.59 -15.73
CA TYR A 403 13.99 27.61 -15.29
C TYR A 403 14.19 26.81 -14.00
N GLN A 404 13.33 27.02 -12.98
CA GLN A 404 13.41 26.25 -11.72
C GLN A 404 13.24 24.75 -11.97
N ILE A 405 12.32 24.34 -12.84
CA ILE A 405 12.09 22.91 -13.13
C ILE A 405 13.25 22.29 -13.92
N LEU A 406 13.63 22.89 -15.05
CA LEU A 406 14.55 22.25 -16.01
C LEU A 406 16.02 22.46 -15.69
N VAL A 407 16.38 23.57 -15.08
CA VAL A 407 17.79 23.96 -14.83
C VAL A 407 18.21 23.70 -13.39
N ARG A 408 17.27 23.65 -12.44
CA ARG A 408 17.57 23.43 -11.01
C ARG A 408 17.04 22.09 -10.53
N ILE A 409 15.72 21.94 -10.40
CA ILE A 409 15.09 20.74 -9.83
C ILE A 409 15.54 19.46 -10.54
N LEU A 410 15.44 19.41 -11.87
CA LEU A 410 15.75 18.20 -12.63
C LEU A 410 17.22 17.77 -12.48
N PRO A 411 18.23 18.65 -12.71
CA PRO A 411 19.63 18.31 -12.42
C PRO A 411 19.87 17.90 -10.97
N SER A 412 19.30 18.61 -9.99
CA SER A 412 19.49 18.28 -8.57
C SER A 412 18.96 16.90 -8.17
N VAL A 413 17.87 16.43 -8.81
CA VAL A 413 17.39 15.05 -8.62
C VAL A 413 18.38 14.04 -9.20
N VAL A 414 18.99 14.33 -10.35
CA VAL A 414 19.94 13.43 -11.04
C VAL A 414 21.30 13.39 -10.34
N GLU A 415 21.76 14.52 -9.82
CA GLU A 415 23.04 14.69 -9.13
C GLU A 415 22.94 14.47 -7.62
N GLU A 416 21.72 14.23 -7.12
CA GLU A 416 21.40 14.04 -5.70
C GLU A 416 21.82 15.23 -4.81
N ASP A 417 21.70 16.46 -5.34
CA ASP A 417 21.94 17.71 -4.62
C ASP A 417 20.66 18.19 -3.89
N LEU A 418 20.53 17.83 -2.62
CA LEU A 418 19.35 18.14 -1.80
C LEU A 418 19.18 19.63 -1.54
N ASP A 419 20.28 20.36 -1.36
CA ASP A 419 20.27 21.78 -1.02
C ASP A 419 19.77 22.61 -2.21
N GLU A 420 20.30 22.35 -3.41
CA GLU A 420 19.89 23.05 -4.62
C GLU A 420 18.46 22.66 -5.04
N PHE A 421 18.10 21.37 -4.88
CA PHE A 421 16.73 20.91 -5.04
C PHE A 421 15.80 21.68 -4.08
N GLY A 422 16.17 21.75 -2.80
CA GLY A 422 15.37 22.40 -1.77
C GLY A 422 15.17 23.89 -2.03
N ALA A 423 16.24 24.60 -2.41
CA ALA A 423 16.18 26.01 -2.78
C ALA A 423 15.25 26.26 -3.97
N ALA A 424 15.26 25.40 -4.98
CA ALA A 424 14.36 25.50 -6.13
C ALA A 424 12.90 25.19 -5.74
N ILE A 425 12.65 24.15 -4.93
CA ILE A 425 11.32 23.81 -4.44
C ILE A 425 10.72 24.95 -3.61
N ASN A 426 11.50 25.57 -2.73
CA ASN A 426 11.06 26.72 -1.94
C ASN A 426 10.69 27.88 -2.86
N ARG A 427 11.49 28.16 -3.89
CA ARG A 427 11.21 29.24 -4.86
C ARG A 427 9.93 29.02 -5.64
N ILE A 428 9.64 27.80 -6.12
CA ILE A 428 8.40 27.54 -6.87
C ILE A 428 7.14 27.73 -6.02
N GLN A 429 7.23 27.76 -4.68
CA GLN A 429 6.08 28.06 -3.82
C GLN A 429 5.63 29.53 -3.90
N GLU A 430 6.48 30.42 -4.40
CA GLU A 430 6.24 31.87 -4.42
C GLU A 430 5.83 32.41 -5.79
N ILE A 431 5.83 31.57 -6.83
CA ILE A 431 5.57 31.99 -8.21
C ILE A 431 4.52 31.10 -8.89
N GLY A 432 3.98 31.58 -9.99
CA GLY A 432 3.04 30.87 -10.83
C GLY A 432 1.76 30.51 -10.09
N PHE A 433 1.17 29.38 -10.48
CA PHE A 433 -0.10 28.93 -9.89
C PHE A 433 0.04 28.48 -8.43
N LYS A 434 1.24 28.06 -8.02
CA LYS A 434 1.48 27.59 -6.65
C LYS A 434 1.32 28.70 -5.61
N ARG A 435 1.77 29.92 -5.94
CA ARG A 435 1.50 31.11 -5.11
C ARG A 435 0.00 31.29 -4.85
N ILE A 436 -0.82 31.08 -5.88
CA ILE A 436 -2.28 31.19 -5.78
C ILE A 436 -2.85 30.04 -4.95
N GLU A 437 -2.40 28.80 -5.16
CA GLU A 437 -2.80 27.65 -4.34
C GLU A 437 -2.54 27.92 -2.85
N ILE A 438 -1.34 28.37 -2.49
CA ILE A 438 -0.95 28.68 -1.10
C ILE A 438 -1.72 29.89 -0.54
N MET A 439 -2.03 30.90 -1.36
CA MET A 439 -2.85 32.04 -0.96
C MET A 439 -4.27 31.65 -0.57
N LEU A 440 -4.82 30.60 -1.18
CA LEU A 440 -6.19 30.15 -0.94
C LEU A 440 -6.29 29.11 0.20
N GLN A 441 -5.17 28.64 0.74
CA GLN A 441 -5.15 27.67 1.84
C GLN A 441 -5.40 28.31 3.21
N HIS A 442 -5.72 27.45 4.18
CA HIS A 442 -5.76 27.82 5.60
C HIS A 442 -4.38 28.37 6.04
N PRO A 443 -4.32 29.45 6.86
CA PRO A 443 -3.05 30.06 7.28
C PRO A 443 -2.04 29.08 7.89
N LEU A 444 -2.54 28.08 8.61
CA LEU A 444 -1.75 26.99 9.21
C LEU A 444 -0.86 26.25 8.19
N VAL A 445 -1.25 26.16 6.91
CA VAL A 445 -0.43 25.56 5.85
C VAL A 445 0.88 26.33 5.66
N ARG A 446 0.85 27.66 5.71
CA ARG A 446 2.08 28.47 5.62
C ARG A 446 2.95 28.31 6.86
N SER A 447 2.32 28.34 8.04
CA SER A 447 3.04 28.09 9.30
C SER A 447 3.71 26.72 9.31
N LEU A 448 3.04 25.67 8.82
CA LEU A 448 3.66 24.35 8.65
C LEU A 448 4.90 24.40 7.76
N MET A 449 4.79 25.03 6.58
CA MET A 449 5.93 25.16 5.67
C MET A 449 7.10 25.92 6.30
N GLU A 450 6.82 26.98 7.06
CA GLU A 450 7.84 27.79 7.74
C GLU A 450 8.52 27.02 8.87
N GLU A 451 7.76 26.42 9.77
CA GLU A 451 8.29 25.72 10.94
C GLU A 451 9.02 24.42 10.56
N MET A 452 8.53 23.67 9.57
CA MET A 452 9.22 22.48 9.06
C MET A 452 10.57 22.84 8.43
N ARG A 453 10.71 24.02 7.79
CA ARG A 453 12.00 24.50 7.29
C ARG A 453 12.90 24.97 8.42
N ALA A 454 12.36 25.70 9.39
CA ALA A 454 13.10 26.13 10.57
C ALA A 454 13.65 24.95 11.38
N ALA A 455 12.94 23.82 11.37
CA ALA A 455 13.35 22.56 12.00
C ALA A 455 14.38 21.74 11.18
N GLY A 456 14.84 22.25 10.03
CA GLY A 456 15.97 21.67 9.30
C GLY A 456 15.63 20.92 8.01
N SER A 457 14.40 21.01 7.49
CA SER A 457 14.13 20.49 6.14
C SER A 457 14.78 21.36 5.05
N ALA A 458 15.32 20.73 4.01
CA ALA A 458 15.87 21.45 2.85
C ALA A 458 14.78 22.23 2.10
N CYS A 459 13.57 21.68 2.06
CA CYS A 459 12.39 22.40 1.59
C CYS A 459 11.11 21.92 2.24
N ALA A 460 10.11 22.81 2.21
CA ALA A 460 8.72 22.48 2.48
C ALA A 460 7.81 23.12 1.43
N GLY A 461 6.80 22.38 0.97
CA GLY A 461 5.90 22.81 -0.09
C GLY A 461 4.49 22.24 0.02
N LEU A 462 3.57 22.81 -0.76
CA LEU A 462 2.16 22.40 -0.81
C LEU A 462 1.92 21.42 -1.97
N SER A 463 1.23 20.30 -1.71
CA SER A 463 0.85 19.35 -2.78
C SER A 463 -0.52 19.69 -3.40
N SER A 464 -0.50 20.29 -4.59
CA SER A 464 -1.71 20.74 -5.31
C SER A 464 -2.66 21.59 -4.42
N PHE A 465 -3.98 21.35 -4.51
CA PHE A 465 -5.01 22.05 -3.75
C PHE A 465 -5.32 21.44 -2.38
N GLY A 466 -4.73 20.32 -2.01
CA GLY A 466 -4.96 19.72 -0.70
C GLY A 466 -4.13 20.41 0.38
N PRO A 467 -4.53 20.32 1.67
CA PRO A 467 -3.81 20.95 2.76
C PRO A 467 -2.49 20.25 3.13
N THR A 468 -2.12 19.15 2.47
CA THR A 468 -0.87 18.44 2.78
C THR A 468 0.34 19.29 2.42
N VAL A 469 1.13 19.57 3.46
CA VAL A 469 2.49 20.10 3.35
C VAL A 469 3.44 18.93 3.33
N TYR A 470 4.33 18.90 2.34
CA TYR A 470 5.45 17.97 2.32
C TYR A 470 6.73 18.69 2.73
N ALA A 471 7.65 17.97 3.35
CA ALA A 471 9.04 18.41 3.54
C ALA A 471 10.00 17.31 3.11
N ILE A 472 11.18 17.70 2.64
CA ILE A 472 12.20 16.76 2.13
C ILE A 472 13.50 17.04 2.88
N THR A 473 14.12 15.97 3.37
CA THR A 473 15.32 16.02 4.21
C THR A 473 16.11 14.72 4.15
N ASP A 474 17.42 14.76 4.33
CA ASP A 474 18.26 13.60 4.57
C ASP A 474 18.52 13.36 6.08
N THR A 475 18.35 14.40 6.89
CA THR A 475 18.66 14.45 8.33
C THR A 475 17.50 15.07 9.13
N GLN A 476 17.63 15.15 10.47
CA GLN A 476 16.70 15.89 11.36
C GLN A 476 15.20 15.51 11.23
N THR A 477 14.88 14.32 10.73
CA THR A 477 13.50 13.90 10.45
C THR A 477 12.59 13.98 11.67
N ARG A 478 13.12 13.67 12.86
CA ARG A 478 12.38 13.73 14.15
C ARG A 478 12.06 15.16 14.58
N ASP A 479 12.97 16.10 14.35
CA ASP A 479 12.78 17.50 14.73
C ASP A 479 11.70 18.14 13.85
N ILE A 480 11.73 17.83 12.54
CA ILE A 480 10.72 18.26 11.57
C ILE A 480 9.34 17.64 11.89
N GLU A 481 9.30 16.35 12.24
CA GLU A 481 8.08 15.67 12.70
C GLU A 481 7.50 16.34 13.95
N SER A 482 8.35 16.64 14.94
CA SER A 482 7.94 17.34 16.16
C SER A 482 7.39 18.74 15.85
N ALA A 483 8.06 19.50 15.00
CA ALA A 483 7.62 20.84 14.60
C ALA A 483 6.25 20.80 13.90
N ALA A 484 6.05 19.83 13.00
CA ALA A 484 4.76 19.63 12.33
C ALA A 484 3.64 19.30 13.33
N HIS A 485 3.90 18.42 14.30
CA HIS A 485 2.94 18.10 15.36
C HIS A 485 2.61 19.31 16.24
N ASP A 486 3.60 20.13 16.58
CA ASP A 486 3.41 21.31 17.42
C ASP A 486 2.53 22.35 16.74
N VAL A 487 2.74 22.60 15.44
CA VAL A 487 1.89 23.51 14.65
C VAL A 487 0.46 22.99 14.53
N MET A 488 0.29 21.68 14.35
CA MET A 488 -1.03 21.05 14.21
C MET A 488 -1.76 20.80 15.53
N ARG A 489 -1.12 21.04 16.69
CA ARG A 489 -1.65 20.69 18.01
C ARG A 489 -3.06 21.21 18.28
N SER A 490 -3.40 22.39 17.76
CA SER A 490 -4.71 23.04 17.96
C SER A 490 -5.83 22.51 17.04
N VAL A 491 -5.48 21.94 15.90
CA VAL A 491 -6.44 21.49 14.87
C VAL A 491 -6.50 19.97 14.73
N GLY A 492 -5.49 19.25 15.22
CA GLY A 492 -5.31 17.84 14.92
C GLY A 492 -4.71 17.61 13.53
N GLY A 493 -4.27 16.40 13.26
CA GLY A 493 -3.58 16.09 12.02
C GLY A 493 -2.81 14.79 12.10
N GLU A 494 -2.30 14.39 10.94
CA GLU A 494 -1.44 13.23 10.80
C GLU A 494 -0.09 13.69 10.24
N VAL A 495 0.99 13.16 10.81
CA VAL A 495 2.34 13.28 10.26
C VAL A 495 2.77 11.89 9.81
N MET A 496 3.29 11.79 8.59
CA MET A 496 3.77 10.53 8.03
C MET A 496 5.15 10.72 7.43
N ILE A 497 6.09 9.87 7.84
CA ILE A 497 7.40 9.77 7.20
C ILE A 497 7.32 8.65 6.15
N THR A 498 7.69 8.99 4.92
CA THR A 498 7.66 8.10 3.77
C THR A 498 8.92 8.29 2.92
N ARG A 499 9.04 7.50 1.86
CA ARG A 499 10.10 7.64 0.85
C ARG A 499 9.49 7.80 -0.52
N ALA A 500 10.31 8.23 -1.47
CA ALA A 500 9.90 8.18 -2.86
C ALA A 500 9.84 6.73 -3.36
N ARG A 501 8.86 6.46 -4.20
CA ARG A 501 8.72 5.17 -4.88
C ARG A 501 9.15 5.32 -6.33
N ASN A 502 10.24 4.65 -6.71
CA ASN A 502 10.79 4.67 -8.07
C ASN A 502 10.16 3.61 -9.00
N GLU A 503 9.06 3.00 -8.59
CA GLU A 503 8.27 2.09 -9.41
C GLU A 503 6.80 2.49 -9.38
N GLY A 504 6.05 2.07 -10.40
CA GLY A 504 4.61 2.26 -10.47
C GLY A 504 3.83 1.37 -9.49
N ALA A 505 2.54 1.22 -9.76
CA ALA A 505 1.69 0.28 -9.04
C ALA A 505 2.15 -1.16 -9.28
N ARG A 506 2.18 -1.95 -8.21
CA ARG A 506 2.44 -3.39 -8.28
C ARG A 506 1.14 -4.15 -8.44
N ILE A 507 1.16 -5.19 -9.27
CA ILE A 507 -0.01 -5.99 -9.62
C ILE A 507 0.37 -7.45 -9.44
N ARG A 508 -0.46 -8.20 -8.71
CA ARG A 508 -0.31 -9.64 -8.51
C ARG A 508 -1.59 -10.34 -8.94
N ALA A 509 -1.51 -11.06 -10.06
CA ALA A 509 -2.58 -11.96 -10.49
C ALA A 509 -2.40 -13.32 -9.80
N LEU A 510 -3.48 -13.82 -9.22
CA LEU A 510 -3.54 -15.06 -8.46
C LEU A 510 -4.48 -16.00 -9.20
N GLN A 511 -3.93 -17.15 -9.60
CA GLN A 511 -4.62 -18.19 -10.36
C GLN A 511 -4.97 -19.36 -9.47
#